data_AF-A0A1B8SL76-F1
#
_entry.id   AF-A0A1B8SL76-F1
#
_cell.length_a   1.000
_cell.length_b   1.000
_cell.length_c   1.000
_cell.angle_alpha   90.00
_cell.angle_beta   90.00
_cell.angle_gamma   90.00
#
_symmetry.space_group_name_H-M   'P 1'
#
loop_
_entity.id
_entity.type
_entity.pdbx_description
1 polymer ?
#
loop_
_entity_poly.entity_id
_entity_poly.type
_entity_poly.pdbx_seq_one_letter_code
_entity_poly.pdbx_strand_id
1 'polypeptide(L)' 'MDMLPDHPVRALRRAALTDGDSDSIAAIAGSVLGAIHDDPWPSEWHERLEERYASWIDSYCVDEVAA' A
#
# COMPACT_ATOMS: atom_id res chain seq x y z
N MET A 1 -8.08 -13.92 16.91
CA MET A 1 -7.08 -13.22 16.08
C MET A 1 -7.87 -12.54 15.00
N ASP A 2 -8.23 -11.27 15.19
CA ASP A 2 -9.01 -10.53 14.19
C ASP A 2 -8.16 -10.39 12.93
N MET A 3 -8.54 -11.12 11.89
CA MET A 3 -8.11 -10.82 10.54
C MET A 3 -8.97 -9.64 10.07
N LEU A 4 -8.32 -8.63 9.49
CA LEU A 4 -8.94 -7.44 8.91
C LEU A 4 -8.90 -7.52 7.37
N PRO A 5 -9.34 -8.64 6.73
CA PRO A 5 -9.17 -8.80 5.29
C PRO A 5 -9.95 -7.73 4.54
N ASP A 6 -11.14 -7.33 5.01
CA ASP A 6 -11.97 -6.34 4.31
C ASP A 6 -11.68 -4.87 4.71
N HIS A 7 -10.60 -4.64 5.45
CA HIS A 7 -10.23 -3.33 5.98
C HIS A 7 -8.74 -3.02 5.73
N PRO A 8 -8.31 -2.86 4.46
CA PRO A 8 -6.89 -2.75 4.09
C PRO A 8 -6.17 -1.62 4.82
N VAL A 9 -6.81 -0.45 4.96
CA VAL A 9 -6.26 0.68 5.73
C VAL A 9 -6.02 0.34 7.20
N ARG A 10 -6.93 -0.42 7.84
CA ARG A 10 -6.74 -0.85 9.25
C ARG A 10 -5.68 -1.93 9.35
N ALA A 11 -5.64 -2.86 8.41
CA ALA A 11 -4.62 -3.90 8.35
C ALA A 11 -3.21 -3.31 8.18
N LEU A 12 -3.03 -2.35 7.26
CA LEU A 12 -1.76 -1.66 7.06
C LEU A 12 -1.38 -0.81 8.29
N ARG A 13 -2.32 -0.09 8.91
CA ARG A 13 -2.06 0.64 10.16
C ARG A 13 -1.56 -0.26 11.27
N ARG A 14 -2.12 -1.47 11.41
CA ARG A 14 -1.65 -2.44 12.40
C ARG A 14 -0.22 -2.90 12.10
N ALA A 15 0.11 -3.14 10.83
CA ALA A 15 1.45 -3.50 10.39
C ALA A 15 2.46 -2.37 10.70
N ALA A 16 2.11 -1.12 10.43
CA ALA A 16 2.95 0.05 10.67
C ALA A 16 3.09 0.46 12.15
N LEU A 17 2.16 0.02 13.01
CA LEU A 17 2.15 0.34 14.45
C LEU A 17 2.60 -0.83 15.33
N THR A 18 3.21 -1.87 14.75
CA THR A 18 3.85 -2.95 15.51
C THR A 18 5.23 -2.51 16.01
N ASP A 19 5.69 -3.09 17.12
CA ASP A 19 7.06 -2.89 17.59
C ASP A 19 8.07 -3.63 16.69
N GLY A 20 9.30 -3.13 16.62
CA GLY A 20 10.38 -3.67 15.79
C GLY A 20 10.41 -3.12 14.35
N ASP A 21 10.62 -4.01 13.38
CA ASP A 21 10.84 -3.74 11.95
C ASP A 21 9.52 -3.43 11.20
N SER A 22 8.81 -2.41 11.71
CA SER A 22 7.46 -2.05 11.30
C SER A 22 7.36 -1.55 9.86
N ASP A 23 8.41 -0.93 9.34
CA ASP A 23 8.50 -0.48 7.95
C ASP A 23 8.60 -1.67 7.00
N SER A 24 9.45 -2.66 7.29
CA SER A 24 9.51 -3.89 6.51
C SER A 24 8.21 -4.69 6.56
N ILE A 25 7.58 -4.78 7.74
CA ILE A 25 6.28 -5.44 7.92
C ILE A 25 5.17 -4.70 7.15
N ALA A 26 5.13 -3.37 7.23
CA ALA A 26 4.16 -2.55 6.50
C ALA A 26 4.38 -2.61 4.98
N ALA A 27 5.61 -2.67 4.49
CA ALA A 27 5.91 -2.80 3.07
C ALA A 27 5.36 -4.11 2.49
N ILE A 28 5.57 -5.25 3.18
CA ILE A 28 5.05 -6.55 2.76
C ILE A 28 3.52 -6.61 2.90
N ALA A 29 2.97 -6.10 4.01
CA ALA A 29 1.52 -6.07 4.19
C ALA A 29 0.84 -5.21 3.12
N GLY A 30 1.41 -4.03 2.82
CA GLY A 30 0.92 -3.11 1.80
C GLY A 30 0.96 -3.73 0.40
N SER A 31 2.01 -4.46 0.02
CA SER A 31 2.07 -5.10 -1.30
C SER A 31 1.00 -6.19 -1.46
N VAL A 32 0.79 -7.02 -0.43
CA VAL A 32 -0.25 -8.06 -0.46
C VAL A 32 -1.65 -7.45 -0.49
N LEU A 33 -1.92 -6.48 0.40
CA LEU A 33 -3.22 -5.80 0.45
C LEU A 33 -3.50 -5.03 -0.86
N GLY A 34 -2.49 -4.39 -1.45
CA GLY A 34 -2.58 -3.70 -2.72
C GLY A 34 -2.88 -4.63 -3.90
N ALA A 35 -2.49 -5.90 -3.82
CA ALA A 35 -2.73 -6.89 -4.87
C ALA A 35 -4.12 -7.57 -4.80
N ILE A 36 -4.78 -7.56 -3.63
CA ILE A 36 -6.05 -8.27 -3.41
C ILE A 36 -7.26 -7.33 -3.30
N HIS A 37 -7.05 -6.02 -3.34
CA HIS A 37 -8.09 -5.01 -3.29
C HIS A 37 -7.95 -4.05 -4.47
N ASP A 38 -9.08 -3.65 -5.05
CA ASP A 38 -9.11 -2.60 -6.07
C ASP A 38 -9.00 -1.23 -5.39
N ASP A 39 -7.95 -0.48 -5.72
CA ASP A 39 -7.67 0.88 -5.21
C ASP A 39 -7.86 1.06 -3.68
N PRO A 40 -7.12 0.31 -2.84
CA PRO A 40 -7.36 0.28 -1.39
C PRO A 40 -6.83 1.51 -0.64
N TRP A 41 -6.09 2.39 -1.30
CA TRP A 41 -5.33 3.46 -0.65
C TRP A 41 -6.00 4.81 -0.83
N PRO A 42 -6.16 5.61 0.23
CA PRO A 42 -6.60 6.99 0.10
C PRO A 42 -5.63 7.79 -0.79
N SER A 43 -6.16 8.58 -1.73
CA SER A 43 -5.34 9.34 -2.69
C SER A 43 -4.36 10.29 -2.02
N GLU A 44 -4.72 10.81 -0.84
CA GLU A 44 -3.87 11.71 -0.07
C GLU A 44 -2.59 11.03 0.44
N TRP A 45 -2.52 9.69 0.46
CA TRP A 45 -1.30 8.98 0.81
C TRP A 45 -0.29 9.01 -0.33
N HIS A 46 -0.77 8.86 -1.57
CA HIS A 46 0.06 8.96 -2.76
C HIS A 46 0.65 10.37 -2.90
N GLU A 47 -0.18 11.40 -2.66
CA GLU A 47 0.24 12.81 -2.66
C GLU A 47 1.32 13.15 -1.63
N ARG A 48 1.49 12.31 -0.59
CA ARG A 48 2.49 12.50 0.47
C ARG A 48 3.80 11.77 0.21
N LEU A 49 3.87 10.91 -0.80
CA LEU A 49 5.13 10.27 -1.19
C LEU A 49 6.11 11.32 -1.69
N GLU A 50 7.41 11.03 -1.61
CA GLU A 50 8.39 11.85 -2.31
C GLU A 50 8.11 11.82 -3.80
N GLU A 51 8.19 12.97 -4.47
CA GLU A 51 7.83 13.13 -5.89
C GLU A 51 8.47 12.05 -6.78
N ARG A 52 9.75 11.73 -6.55
CA ARG A 52 10.46 10.68 -7.30
C ARG A 52 9.83 9.30 -7.21
N TYR A 53 9.24 8.95 -6.05
CA TYR A 53 8.62 7.64 -5.83
C TYR A 53 7.21 7.62 -6.37
N ALA A 54 6.43 8.68 -6.16
CA ALA A 54 5.11 8.85 -6.77
C ALA A 54 5.21 8.73 -8.31
N SER A 55 6.10 9.52 -8.94
CA SER A 55 6.29 9.48 -10.39
C SER A 55 6.78 8.12 -10.90
N TRP A 56 7.55 7.39 -10.08
CA TRP A 56 8.05 6.07 -10.43
C TRP A 56 6.97 5.00 -10.32
N ILE A 57 6.09 5.07 -9.34
CA ILE A 57 4.96 4.14 -9.21
C ILE A 57 3.95 4.39 -10.35
N ASP A 58 3.63 5.65 -10.61
CA ASP A 58 2.69 6.04 -11.67
C ASP A 58 3.13 5.57 -13.05
N SER A 59 4.43 5.58 -13.35
CA SER A 59 4.92 5.14 -14.66
C SER A 59 4.71 3.65 -14.93
N TYR A 60 4.52 2.83 -13.90
CA TYR A 60 4.31 1.39 -14.01
C TYR A 60 2.82 1.03 -14.08
N CYS A 61 1.94 1.90 -13.56
CA CYS A 61 0.50 1.71 -13.66
C CYS A 61 -0.05 1.95 -15.09
N VAL A 62 0.68 2.65 -15.96
CA VAL A 62 0.23 2.95 -17.34
C VAL A 62 0.49 1.80 -18.33
N ASP A 63 1.44 0.91 -18.02
CA ASP A 63 1.88 -0.13 -18.95
C ASP A 63 0.92 -1.35 -19.02
N GLU A 64 0.09 -1.58 -18.00
CA GLU A 64 -0.86 -2.72 -17.99
C GLU A 64 -2.16 -2.49 -18.79
N VAL A 65 -2.46 -1.26 -19.22
CA VAL A 65 -3.71 -0.94 -19.96
C VAL A 65 -3.50 -0.93 -21.49
N ALA A 66 -2.27 -1.14 -21.96
CA ALA A 66 -1.91 -1.07 -23.39
C ALA A 66 -1.62 -2.43 -24.06
N ALA A 67 -1.90 -3.56 -23.41
CA ALA A 67 -1.77 -4.92 -23.97
C ALA A 67 -3.13 -5.63 -24.04
#